data_AF-K2EK99-F1
#
_entry.id   AF-K2EK99-F1
#
_cell.length_a   1.000
_cell.length_b   1.000
_cell.length_c   1.000
_cell.angle_alpha   90.00
_cell.angle_beta   90.00
_cell.angle_gamma   90.00
#
_symmetry.space_group_name_H-M   'P 1'
#
loop_
_entity.id
_entity.type
_entity.pdbx_description
1 polymer ?
#
loop_
_entity_poly.entity_id
_entity_poly.type
_entity_poly.pdbx_seq_one_letter_code
_entity_poly.pdbx_strand_id
1 'polypeptide(L)'
;MENKDDKKMKNVISIAILLGGLFIGSLFVDLGQIIQGSGFSSKNLNKSDIFEADGKTWVAYSEPAVEVKVVSDDACEKCEPSEALVWLRRVLPTIGARKIAYDSEEGKKLIEKFGITTLPAFIFDKDVSNTDFFSQAQILFDSKDDEFILKTQELGLAPGKYLNSPKIGEGDVVAGNLESKVKVVIFSDFQCPFCKAFWSSFRETMKGYEDKVAFAYKHFPLGIHPQANGAALASECAMEQNKFWEYSDKLYGSQDDWATQSGTQKFKEYAKNLKLDTAKFNRCLDDKKYQSKIDANVAEANEFGISGTPATFINNQFINGVVGTNDLKAAIDDELEK
;
A
#
# COMPACT_ATOMS: atom_id res chain seq x y z
N MET A 1 26.70 -9.71 23.10
CA MET A 1 27.81 -9.28 22.23
C MET A 1 27.65 -10.03 20.92
N GLU A 2 26.87 -9.47 20.02
CA GLU A 2 26.56 -10.08 18.73
C GLU A 2 27.74 -9.82 17.78
N ASN A 3 28.24 -10.90 17.16
CA ASN A 3 29.55 -10.93 16.54
C ASN A 3 29.59 -10.06 15.28
N LYS A 4 30.66 -9.25 15.14
CA LYS A 4 30.81 -8.24 14.08
C LYS A 4 30.78 -8.83 12.66
N ASP A 5 31.03 -10.13 12.55
CA ASP A 5 31.06 -10.90 11.31
C ASP A 5 29.66 -11.31 10.82
N ASP A 6 28.69 -11.54 11.71
CA ASP A 6 27.30 -11.86 11.33
C ASP A 6 26.58 -10.66 10.71
N LYS A 7 26.91 -9.44 11.17
CA LYS A 7 26.37 -8.20 10.61
C LYS A 7 26.94 -7.90 9.23
N LYS A 8 28.21 -8.27 8.97
CA LYS A 8 28.81 -8.21 7.62
C LYS A 8 28.17 -9.22 6.68
N MET A 9 27.91 -10.44 7.13
CA MET A 9 27.34 -11.51 6.30
C MET A 9 25.88 -11.23 5.91
N LYS A 10 25.05 -10.70 6.83
CA LYS A 10 23.66 -10.30 6.54
C LYS A 10 23.56 -9.07 5.60
N ASN A 11 24.49 -8.12 5.70
CA ASN A 11 24.55 -6.99 4.77
C ASN A 11 25.01 -7.43 3.36
N VAL A 12 25.91 -8.41 3.26
CA VAL A 12 26.35 -8.96 1.97
C VAL A 12 25.24 -9.76 1.29
N ILE A 13 24.44 -10.52 2.05
CA ILE A 13 23.28 -11.27 1.50
C ILE A 13 22.17 -10.31 1.03
N SER A 14 21.91 -9.21 1.76
CA SER A 14 20.90 -8.22 1.37
C SER A 14 21.30 -7.43 0.14
N ILE A 15 22.60 -7.11 -0.01
CA ILE A 15 23.16 -6.52 -1.23
C ILE A 15 23.16 -7.53 -2.39
N ALA A 16 23.37 -8.82 -2.12
CA ALA A 16 23.30 -9.88 -3.14
C ALA A 16 21.86 -10.15 -3.62
N ILE A 17 20.82 -9.84 -2.83
CA ILE A 17 19.41 -9.93 -3.26
C ILE A 17 19.01 -8.67 -4.05
N LEU A 18 19.44 -7.48 -3.60
CA LEU A 18 19.20 -6.20 -4.30
C LEU A 18 19.95 -6.11 -5.64
N LEU A 19 21.18 -6.64 -5.71
CA LEU A 19 21.93 -6.74 -6.95
C LEU A 19 21.58 -8.02 -7.72
N GLY A 20 21.27 -9.13 -7.04
CA GLY A 20 20.90 -10.38 -7.70
C GLY A 20 19.58 -10.31 -8.46
N GLY A 21 18.58 -9.63 -7.90
CA GLY A 21 17.28 -9.44 -8.54
C GLY A 21 17.30 -8.43 -9.71
N LEU A 22 18.21 -7.44 -9.67
CA LEU A 22 18.32 -6.42 -10.72
C LEU A 22 19.38 -6.72 -11.81
N PHE A 23 20.38 -7.58 -11.53
CA PHE A 23 21.53 -7.78 -12.44
C PHE A 23 21.70 -9.20 -13.00
N ILE A 24 21.05 -10.25 -12.48
CA ILE A 24 21.35 -11.64 -12.93
C ILE A 24 20.81 -11.96 -14.33
N GLY A 25 19.93 -11.11 -14.90
CA GLY A 25 19.43 -11.28 -16.27
C GLY A 25 19.95 -10.30 -17.32
N SER A 26 20.37 -9.07 -16.95
CA SER A 26 20.44 -7.96 -17.91
C SER A 26 21.81 -7.28 -18.05
N LEU A 27 22.74 -7.42 -17.09
CA LEU A 27 24.02 -6.71 -17.13
C LEU A 27 25.23 -7.58 -17.42
N PHE A 28 25.09 -8.91 -17.36
CA PHE A 28 25.98 -9.81 -18.08
C PHE A 28 25.42 -10.06 -19.49
N VAL A 29 25.21 -8.97 -20.24
CA VAL A 29 25.49 -9.05 -21.67
C VAL A 29 26.99 -9.34 -21.73
N ASP A 30 27.31 -10.59 -22.05
CA ASP A 30 28.66 -11.16 -22.06
C ASP A 30 29.72 -10.12 -22.47
N LEU A 31 30.69 -9.85 -21.60
CA LEU A 31 31.86 -9.05 -21.96
C LEU A 31 32.61 -9.67 -23.16
N GLY A 32 32.41 -10.97 -23.42
CA GLY A 32 32.86 -11.66 -24.63
C GLY A 32 32.10 -11.30 -25.92
N GLN A 33 30.82 -10.89 -25.83
CA GLN A 33 30.00 -10.48 -26.98
C GLN A 33 30.42 -9.11 -27.54
N ILE A 34 30.89 -8.20 -26.68
CA ILE A 34 31.49 -6.92 -27.12
C ILE A 34 32.80 -7.16 -27.89
N ILE A 35 33.51 -8.25 -27.60
CA ILE A 35 34.76 -8.62 -28.27
C ILE A 35 34.49 -9.42 -29.56
N GLN A 36 33.38 -10.16 -29.66
CA GLN A 36 33.06 -11.02 -30.81
C GLN A 36 32.04 -10.43 -31.80
N GLY A 37 31.41 -9.29 -31.51
CA GLY A 37 30.53 -8.59 -32.45
C GLY A 37 29.16 -9.25 -32.67
N SER A 38 28.78 -10.26 -31.89
CA SER A 38 27.45 -10.86 -31.90
C SER A 38 26.70 -10.49 -30.62
N GLY A 39 25.69 -9.63 -30.76
CA GLY A 39 24.80 -9.27 -29.67
C GLY A 39 23.78 -10.38 -29.38
N PHE A 40 23.55 -10.61 -28.09
CA PHE A 40 22.53 -11.47 -27.45
C PHE A 40 22.98 -12.89 -27.05
N SER A 41 22.62 -13.24 -25.81
CA SER A 41 22.81 -14.56 -25.21
C SER A 41 22.06 -15.64 -26.00
N SER A 42 22.78 -16.68 -26.44
CA SER A 42 22.22 -17.84 -27.16
C SER A 42 21.10 -18.56 -26.41
N LYS A 43 21.04 -18.43 -25.09
CA LYS A 43 20.01 -19.05 -24.25
C LYS A 43 18.63 -18.39 -24.39
N ASN A 44 18.60 -17.08 -24.68
CA ASN A 44 17.36 -16.35 -24.95
C ASN A 44 16.98 -16.38 -26.44
N LEU A 45 17.97 -16.53 -27.34
CA LEU A 45 17.73 -16.71 -28.78
C LEU A 45 17.04 -18.05 -29.11
N ASN A 46 17.14 -19.07 -28.26
CA ASN A 46 16.43 -20.35 -28.47
C ASN A 46 14.90 -20.26 -28.31
N LYS A 47 14.35 -19.14 -27.84
CA LYS A 47 12.90 -18.94 -27.68
C LYS A 47 12.29 -18.04 -28.76
N SER A 48 13.11 -17.46 -29.63
CA SER A 48 12.64 -16.52 -30.64
C SER A 48 13.45 -16.62 -31.91
N ASP A 49 12.78 -16.83 -33.04
CA ASP A 49 13.45 -16.87 -34.33
C ASP A 49 13.70 -15.44 -34.82
N ILE A 50 14.96 -15.12 -35.10
CA ILE A 50 15.34 -13.83 -35.68
C ILE A 50 15.62 -14.03 -37.17
N PHE A 51 14.95 -13.25 -38.02
CA PHE A 51 15.14 -13.31 -39.46
C PHE A 51 15.11 -11.91 -40.09
N GLU A 52 15.79 -11.75 -41.23
CA GLU A 52 15.79 -10.50 -41.99
C GLU A 52 14.89 -10.62 -43.21
N ALA A 53 13.99 -9.65 -43.39
CA ALA A 53 13.14 -9.53 -44.57
C ALA A 53 12.86 -8.06 -44.87
N ASP A 54 12.94 -7.67 -46.15
CA ASP A 54 12.73 -6.29 -46.64
C ASP A 54 13.60 -5.23 -45.94
N GLY A 55 14.86 -5.58 -45.62
CA GLY A 55 15.79 -4.69 -44.93
C GLY A 55 15.41 -4.41 -43.47
N LYS A 56 14.53 -5.23 -42.87
CA LYS A 56 14.13 -5.17 -41.47
C LYS A 56 14.49 -6.46 -40.75
N THR A 57 14.87 -6.34 -39.49
CA THR A 57 15.03 -7.48 -38.58
C THR A 57 13.68 -7.77 -37.93
N TRP A 58 13.24 -9.02 -38.05
CA TRP A 58 12.03 -9.55 -37.44
C TRP A 58 12.39 -10.50 -36.32
N VAL A 59 11.57 -10.51 -35.28
CA VAL A 59 11.67 -11.44 -34.16
C VAL A 59 10.32 -12.15 -34.06
N ALA A 60 10.32 -13.47 -34.28
CA ALA A 60 9.15 -14.31 -34.05
C ALA A 60 9.26 -14.92 -32.65
N TYR A 61 8.25 -14.70 -31.83
CA TYR A 61 8.13 -15.32 -30.52
C TYR A 61 7.33 -16.62 -30.65
N SER A 62 7.72 -17.66 -29.91
CA SER A 62 6.98 -18.92 -29.85
C SER A 62 5.73 -18.85 -28.94
N GLU A 63 5.68 -17.85 -28.07
CA GLU A 63 4.54 -17.58 -27.18
C GLU A 63 3.38 -16.91 -27.94
N PRO A 64 2.12 -17.13 -27.53
CA PRO A 64 0.98 -16.48 -28.15
C PRO A 64 1.00 -14.96 -27.92
N ALA A 65 0.32 -14.23 -28.81
CA ALA A 65 -0.04 -12.84 -28.55
C ALA A 65 -1.02 -12.77 -27.38
N VAL A 66 -0.81 -11.82 -26.47
CA VAL A 66 -1.65 -11.64 -25.28
C VAL A 66 -2.17 -10.21 -25.24
N GLU A 67 -3.48 -10.03 -25.19
CA GLU A 67 -4.09 -8.72 -24.94
C GLU A 67 -4.13 -8.43 -23.44
N VAL A 68 -3.66 -7.24 -23.05
CA VAL A 68 -3.85 -6.68 -21.71
C VAL A 68 -4.74 -5.44 -21.77
N LYS A 69 -5.90 -5.54 -21.12
CA LYS A 69 -6.80 -4.41 -20.87
C LYS A 69 -6.33 -3.69 -19.62
N VAL A 70 -6.09 -2.40 -19.74
CA VAL A 70 -5.61 -1.56 -18.64
C VAL A 70 -6.72 -0.60 -18.24
N VAL A 71 -7.43 -0.92 -17.15
CA VAL A 71 -8.43 -0.03 -16.58
C VAL A 71 -7.70 1.07 -15.80
N SER A 72 -7.91 2.34 -16.19
CA SER A 72 -7.17 3.48 -15.65
C SER A 72 -8.03 4.75 -15.65
N ASP A 73 -7.56 5.78 -14.96
CA ASP A 73 -8.17 7.11 -14.87
C ASP A 73 -7.23 8.15 -15.47
N ASP A 74 -7.67 8.83 -16.53
CA ASP A 74 -6.88 9.85 -17.23
C ASP A 74 -6.65 11.13 -16.41
N ALA A 75 -7.52 11.39 -15.42
CA ALA A 75 -7.35 12.52 -14.50
C ALA A 75 -6.36 12.20 -13.36
N CYS A 76 -5.89 10.96 -13.25
CA CYS A 76 -4.98 10.49 -12.22
C CYS A 76 -3.59 10.26 -12.80
N GLU A 77 -2.66 11.18 -12.53
CA GLU A 77 -1.26 11.07 -12.99
C GLU A 77 -0.61 9.75 -12.54
N LYS A 78 -0.85 9.34 -11.28
CA LYS A 78 -0.34 8.08 -10.73
C LYS A 78 -0.98 6.82 -11.34
N CYS A 79 -2.04 6.98 -12.12
CA CYS A 79 -2.73 5.88 -12.79
C CYS A 79 -2.20 5.62 -14.21
N GLU A 80 -1.19 6.40 -14.64
CA GLU A 80 -0.53 6.24 -15.92
C GLU A 80 0.20 4.87 -15.99
N PRO A 81 -0.13 4.01 -16.96
CA PRO A 81 0.36 2.63 -16.96
C PRO A 81 1.66 2.39 -17.75
N SER A 82 2.25 3.40 -18.39
CA SER A 82 3.38 3.24 -19.32
C SER A 82 4.59 2.59 -18.66
N GLU A 83 4.95 2.98 -17.43
CA GLU A 83 6.07 2.36 -16.72
C GLU A 83 5.82 0.86 -16.47
N ALA A 84 4.62 0.52 -15.97
CA ALA A 84 4.22 -0.86 -15.74
C ALA A 84 4.16 -1.66 -17.05
N LEU A 85 3.67 -1.08 -18.14
CA LEU A 85 3.64 -1.70 -19.46
C LEU A 85 5.04 -1.91 -20.04
N VAL A 86 5.99 -1.01 -19.80
CA VAL A 86 7.41 -1.21 -20.18
C VAL A 86 8.00 -2.39 -19.43
N TRP A 87 7.73 -2.52 -18.13
CA TRP A 87 8.14 -3.68 -17.36
C TRP A 87 7.49 -4.98 -17.86
N LEU A 88 6.17 -4.97 -18.11
CA LEU A 88 5.45 -6.13 -18.63
C LEU A 88 5.99 -6.59 -19.99
N ARG A 89 6.32 -5.66 -20.91
CA ARG A 89 6.94 -6.01 -22.21
C ARG A 89 8.30 -6.68 -22.09
N ARG A 90 9.01 -6.53 -20.97
CA ARG A 90 10.29 -7.22 -20.73
C ARG A 90 10.10 -8.68 -20.34
N VAL A 91 8.99 -8.99 -19.66
CA VAL A 91 8.69 -10.35 -19.17
C VAL A 91 7.75 -11.12 -20.10
N LEU A 92 6.91 -10.41 -20.85
CA LEU A 92 5.98 -10.94 -21.83
C LEU A 92 6.04 -10.06 -23.09
N PRO A 93 6.96 -10.33 -24.03
CA PRO A 93 7.20 -9.45 -25.18
C PRO A 93 6.06 -9.44 -26.20
N THR A 94 5.16 -10.43 -26.14
CA THR A 94 4.02 -10.59 -27.05
C THR A 94 2.77 -9.82 -26.62
N ILE A 95 2.87 -8.95 -25.59
CA ILE A 95 1.71 -8.18 -25.12
C ILE A 95 1.27 -7.06 -26.08
N GLY A 96 -0.04 -7.00 -26.33
CA GLY A 96 -0.73 -5.82 -26.85
C GLY A 96 -1.54 -5.16 -25.74
N ALA A 97 -1.40 -3.85 -25.54
CA ALA A 97 -2.10 -3.14 -24.46
C ALA A 97 -3.23 -2.26 -24.99
N ARG A 98 -4.41 -2.36 -24.39
CA ARG A 98 -5.56 -1.48 -24.65
C ARG A 98 -5.98 -0.77 -23.37
N LYS A 99 -5.96 0.55 -23.38
CA LYS A 99 -6.40 1.37 -22.24
C LYS A 99 -7.92 1.48 -22.22
N ILE A 100 -8.51 1.33 -21.03
CA ILE A 100 -9.95 1.40 -20.77
C ILE A 100 -10.19 2.44 -19.69
N ALA A 101 -11.03 3.43 -19.97
CA ALA A 101 -11.43 4.40 -18.96
C ALA A 101 -12.28 3.72 -17.88
N TYR A 102 -11.93 3.92 -16.61
CA TYR A 102 -12.57 3.23 -15.48
C TYR A 102 -14.08 3.51 -15.35
N ASP A 103 -14.53 4.67 -15.82
CA ASP A 103 -15.91 5.15 -15.78
C ASP A 103 -16.71 4.81 -17.06
N SER A 104 -16.06 4.22 -18.06
CA SER A 104 -16.74 3.68 -19.24
C SER A 104 -17.59 2.47 -18.90
N GLU A 105 -18.56 2.13 -19.75
CA GLU A 105 -19.40 0.93 -19.58
C GLU A 105 -18.58 -0.36 -19.54
N GLU A 106 -17.49 -0.44 -20.32
CA GLU A 106 -16.57 -1.58 -20.26
C GLU A 106 -15.76 -1.57 -18.95
N GLY A 107 -15.23 -0.42 -18.55
CA GLY A 107 -14.46 -0.25 -17.31
C GLY A 107 -15.27 -0.67 -16.08
N LYS A 108 -16.51 -0.19 -15.95
CA LYS A 108 -17.42 -0.54 -14.84
C LYS A 108 -17.69 -2.04 -14.76
N LYS A 109 -17.92 -2.70 -15.91
CA LYS A 109 -18.12 -4.16 -15.97
C LYS A 109 -16.87 -4.92 -15.51
N LEU A 110 -15.69 -4.48 -15.92
CA LEU A 110 -14.43 -5.11 -15.49
C LEU A 110 -14.19 -4.89 -13.99
N ILE A 111 -14.49 -3.69 -13.48
CA ILE A 111 -14.41 -3.37 -12.05
C ILE A 111 -15.32 -4.28 -11.23
N GLU A 112 -16.58 -4.42 -11.63
CA GLU A 112 -17.53 -5.31 -10.96
C GLU A 112 -17.10 -6.77 -11.08
N LYS A 113 -16.75 -7.23 -12.29
CA LYS A 113 -16.31 -8.59 -12.56
C LYS A 113 -15.17 -8.99 -11.63
N PHE A 114 -14.11 -8.20 -11.54
CA PHE A 114 -12.92 -8.55 -10.78
C PHE A 114 -12.92 -8.05 -9.33
N GLY A 115 -13.89 -7.22 -8.94
CA GLY A 115 -13.87 -6.56 -7.63
C GLY A 115 -12.70 -5.58 -7.51
N ILE A 116 -12.41 -4.84 -8.58
CA ILE A 116 -11.27 -3.92 -8.64
C ILE A 116 -11.49 -2.79 -7.63
N THR A 117 -10.55 -2.60 -6.72
CA THR A 117 -10.58 -1.53 -5.72
C THR A 117 -9.56 -0.44 -6.01
N THR A 118 -8.61 -0.68 -6.92
CA THR A 118 -7.48 0.21 -7.21
C THR A 118 -7.19 0.31 -8.71
N LEU A 119 -6.62 1.43 -9.12
CA LEU A 119 -6.18 1.71 -10.49
C LEU A 119 -4.68 2.06 -10.53
N PRO A 120 -3.95 1.76 -11.63
CA PRO A 120 -4.44 1.05 -12.81
C PRO A 120 -4.55 -0.46 -12.56
N ALA A 121 -5.52 -1.11 -13.20
CA ALA A 121 -5.71 -2.56 -13.13
C ALA A 121 -5.40 -3.22 -14.47
N PHE A 122 -4.66 -4.33 -14.44
CA PHE A 122 -4.19 -5.05 -15.63
C PHE A 122 -4.91 -6.39 -15.74
N ILE A 123 -5.72 -6.54 -16.78
CA ILE A 123 -6.52 -7.73 -17.04
C ILE A 123 -6.06 -8.34 -18.35
N PHE A 124 -5.59 -9.56 -18.29
CA PHE A 124 -5.07 -10.32 -19.40
C PHE A 124 -6.15 -11.23 -19.95
N ASP A 125 -6.15 -11.44 -21.26
CA ASP A 125 -6.97 -12.46 -21.88
C ASP A 125 -6.51 -13.88 -21.50
N LYS A 126 -7.23 -14.88 -22.02
CA LYS A 126 -6.97 -16.28 -21.72
C LYS A 126 -5.59 -16.78 -22.16
N ASP A 127 -5.00 -16.14 -23.17
CA ASP A 127 -3.78 -16.64 -23.81
C ASP A 127 -2.56 -16.43 -22.92
N VAL A 128 -2.64 -15.54 -21.92
CA VAL A 128 -1.61 -15.42 -20.87
C VAL A 128 -1.34 -16.75 -20.18
N SER A 129 -2.34 -17.62 -20.03
CA SER A 129 -2.20 -18.92 -19.37
C SER A 129 -1.27 -19.90 -20.10
N ASN A 130 -0.98 -19.63 -21.38
CA ASN A 130 -0.10 -20.41 -22.24
C ASN A 130 1.31 -19.81 -22.37
N THR A 131 1.69 -18.92 -21.46
CA THR A 131 3.00 -18.22 -21.47
C THR A 131 3.89 -18.72 -20.34
N ASP A 132 5.22 -18.63 -20.54
CA ASP A 132 6.17 -18.95 -19.49
C ASP A 132 6.01 -18.02 -18.29
N PHE A 133 5.65 -16.75 -18.54
CA PHE A 133 5.37 -15.76 -17.50
C PHE A 133 4.28 -16.26 -16.54
N PHE A 134 3.14 -16.73 -17.07
CA PHE A 134 2.06 -17.24 -16.22
C PHE A 134 2.45 -18.50 -15.47
N SER A 135 3.16 -19.45 -16.12
CA SER A 135 3.61 -20.68 -15.45
C SER A 135 4.51 -20.43 -14.24
N GLN A 136 5.28 -19.34 -14.26
CA GLN A 136 6.18 -18.95 -13.18
C GLN A 136 5.49 -18.05 -12.14
N ALA A 137 4.45 -17.32 -12.53
CA ALA A 137 3.85 -16.26 -11.75
C ALA A 137 2.35 -16.46 -11.47
N GLN A 138 1.85 -17.69 -11.58
CA GLN A 138 0.42 -18.01 -11.45
C GLN A 138 -0.22 -17.45 -10.17
N ILE A 139 0.53 -17.40 -9.05
CA ILE A 139 0.04 -16.88 -7.76
C ILE A 139 -0.36 -15.40 -7.83
N LEU A 140 0.27 -14.63 -8.73
CA LEU A 140 0.01 -13.21 -8.93
C LEU A 140 -1.26 -12.94 -9.71
N PHE A 141 -2.01 -13.97 -10.11
CA PHE A 141 -3.23 -13.83 -10.89
C PHE A 141 -4.44 -14.36 -10.14
N ASP A 142 -5.55 -13.62 -10.22
CA ASP A 142 -6.88 -14.18 -10.02
C ASP A 142 -7.57 -14.33 -11.37
N SER A 143 -8.36 -15.38 -11.55
CA SER A 143 -9.05 -15.66 -12.82
C SER A 143 -10.57 -15.59 -12.68
N LYS A 144 -11.24 -15.03 -13.69
CA LYS A 144 -12.71 -15.03 -13.84
C LYS A 144 -13.09 -15.05 -15.32
N ASP A 145 -13.95 -16.00 -15.71
CA ASP A 145 -14.43 -16.21 -17.08
C ASP A 145 -13.30 -16.15 -18.13
N ASP A 146 -12.28 -16.98 -17.94
CA ASP A 146 -11.09 -17.09 -18.82
C ASP A 146 -10.26 -15.80 -18.98
N GLU A 147 -10.46 -14.78 -18.14
CA GLU A 147 -9.61 -13.61 -18.04
C GLU A 147 -8.87 -13.59 -16.70
N PHE A 148 -7.70 -12.97 -16.66
CA PHE A 148 -6.78 -13.01 -15.53
C PHE A 148 -6.40 -11.59 -15.08
N ILE A 149 -6.71 -11.23 -13.84
CA ILE A 149 -6.29 -9.95 -13.25
C ILE A 149 -4.96 -10.11 -12.51
N LEU A 150 -4.01 -9.20 -12.75
CA LEU A 150 -2.73 -9.17 -12.06
C LEU A 150 -2.84 -8.49 -10.69
N LYS A 151 -2.36 -9.16 -9.65
CA LYS A 151 -2.25 -8.66 -8.27
C LYS A 151 -1.04 -7.74 -8.14
N THR A 152 -1.21 -6.51 -8.61
CA THR A 152 -0.15 -5.48 -8.61
C THR A 152 0.42 -5.20 -7.21
N GLN A 153 -0.37 -5.35 -6.14
CA GLN A 153 0.08 -5.17 -4.76
C GLN A 153 1.08 -6.24 -4.32
N GLU A 154 0.92 -7.49 -4.79
CA GLU A 154 1.88 -8.58 -4.49
C GLU A 154 3.23 -8.34 -5.18
N LEU A 155 3.26 -7.51 -6.23
CA LEU A 155 4.46 -7.05 -6.91
C LEU A 155 5.08 -5.79 -6.26
N GLY A 156 4.46 -5.25 -5.22
CA GLY A 156 4.91 -4.00 -4.58
C GLY A 156 4.64 -2.75 -5.42
N LEU A 157 3.78 -2.83 -6.44
CA LEU A 157 3.34 -1.68 -7.21
C LEU A 157 2.30 -0.91 -6.39
N ALA A 158 2.58 0.35 -6.11
CA ALA A 158 1.65 1.20 -5.36
C ALA A 158 0.43 1.54 -6.25
N PRO A 159 -0.79 1.49 -5.69
CA PRO A 159 -1.97 1.91 -6.41
C PRO A 159 -1.92 3.42 -6.68
N GLY A 160 -2.33 3.82 -7.88
CA GLY A 160 -2.45 5.22 -8.26
C GLY A 160 -3.69 5.89 -7.68
N LYS A 161 -4.84 5.22 -7.77
CA LYS A 161 -6.13 5.68 -7.23
C LYS A 161 -6.89 4.52 -6.60
N TYR A 162 -7.61 4.80 -5.53
CA TYR A 162 -8.59 3.88 -4.96
C TYR A 162 -9.99 4.22 -5.46
N LEU A 163 -10.76 3.21 -5.84
CA LEU A 163 -12.14 3.37 -6.33
C LEU A 163 -13.15 3.56 -5.19
N ASN A 164 -12.78 3.14 -3.98
CA ASN A 164 -13.56 3.31 -2.76
C ASN A 164 -12.68 3.92 -1.66
N SER A 165 -13.30 4.52 -0.65
CA SER A 165 -12.63 4.99 0.55
C SER A 165 -12.96 4.08 1.75
N PRO A 166 -12.11 4.04 2.78
CA PRO A 166 -12.45 3.37 4.04
C PRO A 166 -13.76 3.91 4.63
N LYS A 167 -14.52 3.05 5.27
CA LYS A 167 -15.80 3.41 5.88
C LYS A 167 -15.56 4.06 7.24
N ILE A 168 -16.29 5.13 7.52
CA ILE A 168 -16.33 5.76 8.84
C ILE A 168 -17.70 5.47 9.46
N GLY A 169 -17.73 4.80 10.60
CA GLY A 169 -18.95 4.49 11.35
C GLY A 169 -19.05 5.25 12.68
N GLU A 170 -20.23 5.17 13.32
CA GLU A 170 -20.48 5.82 14.63
C GLU A 170 -19.53 5.37 15.75
N GLY A 171 -18.95 4.18 15.61
CA GLY A 171 -17.98 3.65 16.56
C GLY A 171 -16.56 4.17 16.37
N ASP A 172 -16.24 4.80 15.23
CA ASP A 172 -14.89 5.28 14.93
C ASP A 172 -14.53 6.54 15.70
N VAL A 173 -13.23 6.78 15.86
CA VAL A 173 -12.76 8.04 16.45
C VAL A 173 -12.78 9.10 15.36
N VAL A 174 -13.68 10.06 15.48
CA VAL A 174 -13.88 11.13 14.50
C VAL A 174 -13.75 12.49 15.16
N ALA A 175 -13.12 13.43 14.47
CA ALA A 175 -13.19 14.86 14.75
C ALA A 175 -13.79 15.60 13.55
N GLY A 176 -14.57 16.65 13.81
CA GLY A 176 -15.34 17.37 12.79
C GLY A 176 -16.69 16.71 12.50
N ASN A 177 -17.34 17.14 11.42
CA ASN A 177 -18.68 16.69 11.05
C ASN A 177 -18.64 15.42 10.19
N LEU A 178 -19.18 14.31 10.68
CA LEU A 178 -19.23 13.02 9.96
C LEU A 178 -19.98 13.09 8.61
N GLU A 179 -20.88 14.06 8.47
CA GLU A 179 -21.65 14.32 7.24
C GLU A 179 -20.92 15.26 6.27
N SER A 180 -19.68 15.65 6.56
CA SER A 180 -18.86 16.41 5.62
C SER A 180 -18.59 15.62 4.35
N LYS A 181 -18.51 16.34 3.22
CA LYS A 181 -18.20 15.77 1.90
C LYS A 181 -16.77 15.23 1.81
N VAL A 182 -15.85 15.81 2.58
CA VAL A 182 -14.45 15.43 2.60
C VAL A 182 -14.14 14.70 3.88
N LYS A 183 -13.69 13.45 3.73
CA LYS A 183 -13.38 12.53 4.82
C LYS A 183 -11.91 12.15 4.74
N VAL A 184 -11.19 12.40 5.82
CA VAL A 184 -9.79 12.03 5.99
C VAL A 184 -9.73 10.84 6.94
N VAL A 185 -9.30 9.68 6.46
CA VAL A 185 -9.12 8.48 7.29
C VAL A 185 -7.64 8.18 7.40
N ILE A 186 -7.12 8.10 8.62
CA ILE A 186 -5.74 7.66 8.86
C ILE A 186 -5.72 6.27 9.49
N PHE A 187 -4.98 5.35 8.88
CA PHE A 187 -4.55 4.11 9.51
C PHE A 187 -3.19 4.33 10.16
N SER A 188 -3.13 4.13 11.47
CA SER A 188 -1.94 4.48 12.22
C SER A 188 -1.64 3.53 13.38
N ASP A 189 -0.36 3.47 13.73
CA ASP A 189 0.23 2.64 14.76
C ASP A 189 0.95 3.54 15.77
N PHE A 190 0.54 3.47 17.05
CA PHE A 190 1.12 4.30 18.09
C PHE A 190 2.59 4.03 18.38
N GLN A 191 3.12 2.85 18.05
CA GLN A 191 4.53 2.48 18.26
C GLN A 191 5.38 2.76 17.01
N CYS A 192 4.75 3.04 15.86
CA CYS A 192 5.47 3.38 14.64
C CYS A 192 6.15 4.77 14.75
N PRO A 193 7.47 4.88 14.50
CA PRO A 193 8.17 6.16 14.55
C PRO A 193 7.75 7.12 13.43
N PHE A 194 7.36 6.60 12.26
CA PHE A 194 6.81 7.42 11.18
C PHE A 194 5.44 7.99 11.53
N CYS A 195 4.59 7.23 12.23
CA CYS A 195 3.33 7.73 12.75
C CYS A 195 3.53 8.83 13.80
N LYS A 196 4.52 8.67 14.69
CA LYS A 196 4.92 9.73 15.64
C LYS A 196 5.35 11.01 14.93
N ALA A 197 6.16 10.90 13.88
CA ALA A 197 6.58 12.06 13.08
C ALA A 197 5.39 12.74 12.38
N PHE A 198 4.51 11.95 11.78
CA PHE A 198 3.33 12.42 11.06
C PHE A 198 2.26 13.05 11.96
N TRP A 199 2.12 12.58 13.20
CA TRP A 199 1.07 13.01 14.13
C TRP A 199 0.99 14.52 14.29
N SER A 200 2.15 15.20 14.34
CA SER A 200 2.22 16.66 14.45
C SER A 200 1.58 17.36 13.24
N SER A 201 1.93 16.95 12.02
CA SER A 201 1.33 17.46 10.77
C SER A 201 -0.17 17.19 10.72
N PHE A 202 -0.60 16.00 11.13
CA PHE A 202 -2.01 15.62 11.13
C PHE A 202 -2.82 16.50 12.09
N ARG A 203 -2.35 16.64 13.35
CA ARG A 203 -3.00 17.47 14.37
C ARG A 203 -3.06 18.95 13.99
N GLU A 204 -2.00 19.47 13.36
CA GLU A 204 -1.99 20.86 12.88
C GLU A 204 -2.93 21.07 11.70
N THR A 205 -3.04 20.09 10.79
CA THR A 205 -3.99 20.12 9.67
C THR A 205 -5.43 20.20 10.18
N MET A 206 -5.81 19.35 11.15
CA MET A 206 -7.17 19.31 11.70
C MET A 206 -7.68 20.68 12.18
N LYS A 207 -6.81 21.52 12.75
CA LYS A 207 -7.17 22.85 13.26
C LYS A 207 -7.69 23.81 12.18
N GLY A 208 -7.33 23.59 10.92
CA GLY A 208 -7.69 24.48 9.82
C GLY A 208 -9.07 24.25 9.22
N TYR A 209 -9.72 23.12 9.54
CA TYR A 209 -10.92 22.68 8.82
C TYR A 209 -12.19 22.61 9.67
N GLU A 210 -12.08 22.54 11.00
CA GLU A 210 -13.23 22.48 11.92
C GLU A 210 -14.29 21.48 11.43
N ASP A 211 -15.51 21.93 11.13
CA ASP A 211 -16.63 21.09 10.69
C ASP A 211 -16.69 20.85 9.16
N LYS A 212 -15.75 21.41 8.38
CA LYS A 212 -15.72 21.22 6.92
C LYS A 212 -15.25 19.83 6.50
N VAL A 213 -14.51 19.14 7.38
CA VAL A 213 -13.86 17.86 7.10
C VAL A 213 -14.02 16.94 8.31
N ALA A 214 -14.29 15.65 8.06
CA ALA A 214 -14.25 14.61 9.08
C ALA A 214 -12.88 13.95 9.09
N PHE A 215 -12.20 13.99 10.23
CA PHE A 215 -10.94 13.30 10.45
C PHE A 215 -11.20 12.04 11.29
N ALA A 216 -11.07 10.88 10.67
CA ALA A 216 -11.17 9.59 11.33
C ALA A 216 -9.80 8.97 11.59
N TYR A 217 -9.64 8.41 12.80
CA TYR A 217 -8.50 7.60 13.18
C TYR A 217 -8.89 6.13 13.20
N LYS A 218 -8.12 5.29 12.50
CA LYS A 218 -8.23 3.82 12.53
C LYS A 218 -6.92 3.20 13.00
N HIS A 219 -7.04 2.18 13.85
CA HIS A 219 -5.90 1.47 14.40
C HIS A 219 -5.35 0.45 13.40
N PHE A 220 -4.06 0.52 13.10
CA PHE A 220 -3.37 -0.52 12.33
C PHE A 220 -2.06 -0.93 13.02
N PRO A 221 -2.15 -1.58 14.22
CA PRO A 221 -0.98 -2.04 14.94
C PRO A 221 -0.24 -3.11 14.14
N LEU A 222 1.00 -2.81 13.76
CA LEU A 222 1.82 -3.72 12.96
C LEU A 222 2.41 -4.81 13.86
N GLY A 223 2.48 -6.05 13.37
CA GLY A 223 2.98 -7.20 14.15
C GLY A 223 4.45 -7.07 14.61
N ILE A 224 5.23 -6.22 13.95
CA ILE A 224 6.61 -5.88 14.34
C ILE A 224 6.69 -4.98 15.58
N HIS A 225 5.55 -4.42 16.02
CA HIS A 225 5.45 -3.48 17.13
C HIS A 225 4.71 -4.11 18.32
N PRO A 226 5.42 -4.70 19.30
CA PRO A 226 4.82 -5.55 20.33
C PRO A 226 3.86 -4.82 21.29
N GLN A 227 3.98 -3.50 21.44
CA GLN A 227 3.14 -2.66 22.28
C GLN A 227 2.05 -1.91 21.49
N ALA A 228 2.04 -1.98 20.15
CA ALA A 228 1.10 -1.23 19.33
C ALA A 228 -0.37 -1.55 19.63
N ASN A 229 -0.70 -2.84 19.77
CA ASN A 229 -2.06 -3.25 20.11
C ASN A 229 -2.47 -2.81 21.52
N GLY A 230 -1.55 -2.85 22.49
CA GLY A 230 -1.80 -2.35 23.85
C GLY A 230 -2.06 -0.84 23.89
N ALA A 231 -1.29 -0.07 23.12
CA ALA A 231 -1.48 1.37 22.98
C ALA A 231 -2.79 1.72 22.26
N ALA A 232 -3.17 0.95 21.22
CA ALA A 232 -4.45 1.09 20.55
C ALA A 232 -5.63 0.85 21.52
N LEU A 233 -5.63 -0.26 22.25
CA LEU A 233 -6.63 -0.55 23.28
C LEU A 233 -6.72 0.56 24.32
N ALA A 234 -5.58 1.05 24.79
CA ALA A 234 -5.51 2.13 25.77
C ALA A 234 -6.15 3.43 25.25
N SER A 235 -5.91 3.78 23.98
CA SER A 235 -6.49 4.98 23.37
C SER A 235 -8.02 4.88 23.22
N GLU A 236 -8.56 3.69 22.91
CA GLU A 236 -10.01 3.45 22.84
C GLU A 236 -10.67 3.51 24.23
N CYS A 237 -9.98 3.02 25.26
CA CYS A 237 -10.43 3.19 26.64
C CYS A 237 -10.43 4.66 27.11
N ALA A 238 -9.59 5.51 26.51
CA ALA A 238 -9.67 6.96 26.69
C ALA A 238 -10.80 7.58 25.84
N MET A 239 -11.10 7.03 24.66
CA MET A 239 -12.24 7.44 23.84
C MET A 239 -13.58 7.27 24.57
N GLU A 240 -13.76 6.21 25.37
CA GLU A 240 -14.93 6.03 26.26
C GLU A 240 -15.19 7.17 27.25
N GLN A 241 -14.20 8.03 27.41
CA GLN A 241 -14.20 9.18 28.30
C GLN A 241 -13.97 10.48 27.53
N ASN A 242 -14.14 10.47 26.20
CA ASN A 242 -13.99 11.60 25.29
C ASN A 242 -12.58 12.23 25.32
N LYS A 243 -11.54 11.40 25.52
CA LYS A 243 -10.14 11.84 25.65
C LYS A 243 -9.19 11.13 24.70
N PHE A 244 -9.71 10.61 23.59
CA PHE A 244 -8.88 9.92 22.60
C PHE A 244 -7.72 10.80 22.13
N TRP A 245 -8.02 12.03 21.70
CA TRP A 245 -7.03 12.90 21.07
C TRP A 245 -5.91 13.30 22.04
N GLU A 246 -6.25 13.67 23.27
CA GLU A 246 -5.26 14.00 24.31
C GLU A 246 -4.46 12.77 24.74
N TYR A 247 -5.09 11.59 24.77
CA TYR A 247 -4.39 10.34 25.06
C TYR A 247 -3.43 9.94 23.93
N SER A 248 -3.83 10.13 22.68
CA SER A 248 -3.00 9.95 21.49
C SER A 248 -1.81 10.91 21.46
N ASP A 249 -2.02 12.19 21.80
CA ASP A 249 -0.94 13.17 22.00
C ASP A 249 0.06 12.68 23.05
N LYS A 250 -0.43 12.09 24.15
CA LYS A 250 0.42 11.51 25.21
C LYS A 250 1.18 10.27 24.72
N LEU A 251 0.53 9.37 23.99
CA LEU A 251 1.17 8.16 23.44
C LEU A 251 2.29 8.51 22.47
N TYR A 252 2.04 9.34 21.46
CA TYR A 252 3.07 9.74 20.50
C TYR A 252 4.17 10.59 21.14
N GLY A 253 3.79 11.54 22.01
CA GLY A 253 4.72 12.42 22.71
C GLY A 253 5.60 11.70 23.76
N SER A 254 5.25 10.47 24.14
CA SER A 254 6.02 9.65 25.09
C SER A 254 6.36 8.27 24.52
N GLN A 255 6.37 8.09 23.19
CA GLN A 255 6.63 6.80 22.53
C GLN A 255 7.89 6.12 23.06
N ASP A 256 8.96 6.88 23.26
CA ASP A 256 10.26 6.35 23.71
C ASP A 256 10.22 5.82 25.16
N ASP A 257 9.25 6.26 25.98
CA ASP A 257 9.07 5.81 27.38
C ASP A 257 8.33 4.47 27.48
N TRP A 258 7.34 4.21 26.60
CA TRP A 258 6.49 3.02 26.70
C TRP A 258 6.77 1.97 25.62
N ALA A 259 7.32 2.32 24.46
CA ALA A 259 7.48 1.39 23.33
C ALA A 259 8.39 0.19 23.64
N THR A 260 9.36 0.35 24.54
CA THR A 260 10.27 -0.73 24.96
C THR A 260 9.81 -1.45 26.23
N GLN A 261 8.70 -1.03 26.83
CA GLN A 261 8.18 -1.61 28.06
C GLN A 261 7.33 -2.84 27.77
N SER A 262 6.99 -3.58 28.82
CA SER A 262 6.04 -4.69 28.78
C SER A 262 4.83 -4.42 29.67
N GLY A 263 3.69 -5.02 29.31
CA GLY A 263 2.43 -4.87 30.05
C GLY A 263 1.76 -3.51 29.86
N THR A 264 0.76 -3.23 30.70
CA THR A 264 -0.17 -2.09 30.54
C THR A 264 0.08 -0.93 31.51
N GLN A 265 1.12 -1.03 32.35
CA GLN A 265 1.33 -0.11 33.48
C GLN A 265 1.49 1.35 33.03
N LYS A 266 2.33 1.61 32.02
CA LYS A 266 2.52 2.96 31.46
C LYS A 266 1.23 3.57 30.93
N PHE A 267 0.40 2.76 30.27
CA PHE A 267 -0.89 3.19 29.74
C PHE A 267 -1.85 3.62 30.87
N LYS A 268 -1.88 2.86 31.98
CA LYS A 268 -2.68 3.19 33.17
C LYS A 268 -2.18 4.47 33.87
N GLU A 269 -0.86 4.66 33.93
CA GLU A 269 -0.25 5.89 34.46
C GLU A 269 -0.64 7.12 33.63
N TYR A 270 -0.64 7.00 32.29
CA TYR A 270 -1.05 8.09 31.42
C TYR A 270 -2.53 8.44 31.60
N ALA A 271 -3.40 7.44 31.77
CA ALA A 271 -4.81 7.68 32.07
C ALA A 271 -5.00 8.47 33.37
N LYS A 272 -4.26 8.11 34.42
CA LYS A 272 -4.24 8.87 35.69
C LYS A 272 -3.77 10.31 35.50
N ASN A 273 -2.68 10.52 34.77
CA ASN A 273 -2.13 11.86 34.52
C ASN A 273 -3.08 12.75 33.70
N LEU A 274 -3.86 12.15 32.81
CA LEU A 274 -4.90 12.81 32.03
C LEU A 274 -6.24 12.94 32.79
N LYS A 275 -6.27 12.59 34.09
CA LYS A 275 -7.45 12.68 34.96
C LYS A 275 -8.66 11.87 34.47
N LEU A 276 -8.40 10.75 33.81
CA LEU A 276 -9.45 9.77 33.48
C LEU A 276 -9.92 9.04 34.74
N ASP A 277 -11.12 8.48 34.70
CA ASP A 277 -11.55 7.48 35.66
C ASP A 277 -10.68 6.22 35.47
N THR A 278 -9.72 6.06 36.39
CA THR A 278 -8.74 4.97 36.33
C THR A 278 -9.38 3.61 36.56
N ALA A 279 -10.47 3.51 37.32
CA ALA A 279 -11.14 2.23 37.55
C ALA A 279 -11.84 1.76 36.26
N LYS A 280 -12.58 2.67 35.61
CA LYS A 280 -13.21 2.40 34.30
C LYS A 280 -12.17 2.10 33.23
N PHE A 281 -11.11 2.92 33.16
CA PHE A 281 -10.03 2.75 32.19
C PHE A 281 -9.30 1.42 32.35
N ASN A 282 -8.88 1.07 33.57
CA ASN A 282 -8.15 -0.16 33.83
C ASN A 282 -8.97 -1.38 33.46
N ARG A 283 -10.26 -1.39 33.83
CA ARG A 283 -11.18 -2.46 33.46
C ARG A 283 -11.30 -2.61 31.94
N CYS A 284 -11.54 -1.50 31.23
CA CYS A 284 -11.61 -1.50 29.77
C CYS A 284 -10.35 -2.09 29.11
N LEU A 285 -9.16 -1.70 29.60
CA LEU A 285 -7.89 -2.11 29.05
C LEU A 285 -7.57 -3.58 29.38
N ASP A 286 -7.79 -4.01 30.62
CA ASP A 286 -7.52 -5.36 31.08
C ASP A 286 -8.49 -6.38 30.43
N ASP A 287 -9.75 -5.98 30.22
CA ASP A 287 -10.76 -6.78 29.51
C ASP A 287 -10.53 -6.79 27.98
N LYS A 288 -9.60 -5.98 27.47
CA LYS A 288 -9.37 -5.74 26.04
C LYS A 288 -10.67 -5.42 25.28
N LYS A 289 -11.53 -4.59 25.88
CA LYS A 289 -12.91 -4.36 25.44
C LYS A 289 -13.04 -3.99 23.95
N TYR A 290 -12.03 -3.31 23.39
CA TYR A 290 -12.02 -2.83 22.00
C TYR A 290 -11.24 -3.70 21.02
N GLN A 291 -10.82 -4.91 21.41
CA GLN A 291 -10.01 -5.77 20.54
C GLN A 291 -10.70 -6.03 19.19
N SER A 292 -11.99 -6.38 19.20
CA SER A 292 -12.73 -6.64 17.96
C SER A 292 -12.83 -5.43 17.03
N LYS A 293 -12.86 -4.21 17.57
CA LYS A 293 -12.83 -2.97 16.77
C LYS A 293 -11.46 -2.77 16.12
N ILE A 294 -10.38 -3.01 16.88
CA ILE A 294 -9.01 -2.93 16.35
C ILE A 294 -8.80 -4.00 15.27
N ASP A 295 -9.25 -5.23 15.49
CA ASP A 295 -9.17 -6.31 14.51
C ASP A 295 -9.94 -5.97 13.22
N ALA A 296 -11.11 -5.31 13.35
CA ALA A 296 -11.88 -4.83 12.20
C ALA A 296 -11.15 -3.73 11.41
N ASN A 297 -10.50 -2.78 12.10
CA ASN A 297 -9.66 -1.76 11.44
C ASN A 297 -8.47 -2.41 10.71
N VAL A 298 -7.85 -3.43 11.31
CA VAL A 298 -6.75 -4.18 10.67
C VAL A 298 -7.24 -4.93 9.44
N ALA A 299 -8.40 -5.58 9.53
CA ALA A 299 -9.01 -6.28 8.40
C ALA A 299 -9.34 -5.31 7.24
N GLU A 300 -9.91 -4.14 7.55
CA GLU A 300 -10.19 -3.10 6.55
C GLU A 300 -8.89 -2.58 5.91
N ALA A 301 -7.85 -2.29 6.71
CA ALA A 301 -6.55 -1.88 6.18
C ALA A 301 -5.97 -2.91 5.18
N ASN A 302 -6.08 -4.21 5.51
CA ASN A 302 -5.66 -5.30 4.63
C ASN A 302 -6.50 -5.40 3.36
N GLU A 303 -7.82 -5.14 3.43
CA GLU A 303 -8.72 -5.09 2.25
C GLU A 303 -8.29 -3.98 1.27
N PHE A 304 -7.81 -2.86 1.80
CA PHE A 304 -7.22 -1.78 1.01
C PHE A 304 -5.75 -2.03 0.61
N GLY A 305 -5.18 -3.20 0.92
CA GLY A 305 -3.80 -3.55 0.60
C GLY A 305 -2.75 -2.70 1.34
N ILE A 306 -3.12 -2.10 2.47
CA ILE A 306 -2.22 -1.26 3.27
C ILE A 306 -1.20 -2.17 3.97
N SER A 307 0.08 -1.96 3.68
CA SER A 307 1.18 -2.75 4.24
C SER A 307 2.07 -1.96 5.21
N GLY A 308 1.77 -0.68 5.44
CA GLY A 308 2.57 0.21 6.27
C GLY A 308 1.77 1.37 6.87
N THR A 309 2.39 2.07 7.82
CA THR A 309 1.80 3.22 8.52
C THR A 309 2.78 4.40 8.58
N PRO A 310 2.30 5.65 8.57
CA PRO A 310 0.89 6.06 8.43
C PRO A 310 0.39 5.88 6.99
N ALA A 311 -0.89 5.58 6.86
CA ALA A 311 -1.58 5.48 5.57
C ALA A 311 -2.83 6.35 5.63
N THR A 312 -2.93 7.34 4.74
CA THR A 312 -3.97 8.37 4.78
C THR A 312 -4.82 8.32 3.53
N PHE A 313 -6.13 8.25 3.72
CA PHE A 313 -7.12 8.45 2.68
C PHE A 313 -7.74 9.83 2.83
N ILE A 314 -7.84 10.57 1.74
CA ILE A 314 -8.64 11.79 1.63
C ILE A 314 -9.66 11.49 0.54
N ASN A 315 -10.87 11.08 0.96
CA ASN A 315 -11.82 10.38 0.09
C ASN A 315 -11.12 9.22 -0.66
N ASN A 316 -11.06 9.30 -1.99
CA ASN A 316 -10.46 8.32 -2.90
C ASN A 316 -8.96 8.53 -3.15
N GLN A 317 -8.39 9.65 -2.67
CA GLN A 317 -6.96 9.91 -2.77
C GLN A 317 -6.21 9.19 -1.65
N PHE A 318 -5.14 8.51 -2.01
CA PHE A 318 -4.29 7.79 -1.05
C PHE A 318 -2.90 8.42 -0.96
N ILE A 319 -2.48 8.65 0.28
CA ILE A 319 -1.16 9.15 0.64
C ILE A 319 -0.51 8.13 1.56
N ASN A 320 0.57 7.52 1.09
CA ASN A 320 1.37 6.58 1.85
C ASN A 320 2.51 7.30 2.56
N GLY A 321 2.67 7.06 3.86
CA GLY A 321 3.78 7.56 4.65
C GLY A 321 3.60 8.98 5.17
N VAL A 322 4.70 9.55 5.64
CA VAL A 322 4.73 10.86 6.31
C VAL A 322 4.66 11.98 5.29
N VAL A 323 3.69 12.87 5.45
CA VAL A 323 3.58 14.11 4.68
C VAL A 323 3.47 15.33 5.59
N GLY A 324 3.81 16.50 5.05
CA GLY A 324 3.75 17.77 5.76
C GLY A 324 2.32 18.29 5.92
N THR A 325 2.16 19.29 6.81
CA THR A 325 0.86 19.98 6.98
C THR A 325 0.39 20.63 5.67
N ASN A 326 1.29 21.23 4.89
CA ASN A 326 0.93 21.91 3.65
C ASN A 326 0.43 20.93 2.58
N ASP A 327 1.09 19.77 2.44
CA ASP A 327 0.69 18.75 1.45
C ASP A 327 -0.66 18.13 1.81
N LEU A 328 -0.91 17.86 3.11
CA LEU A 328 -2.23 17.42 3.57
C LEU A 328 -3.31 18.46 3.30
N LYS A 329 -3.04 19.73 3.60
CA LYS A 329 -3.98 20.83 3.35
C LYS A 329 -4.30 20.95 1.86
N ALA A 330 -3.29 20.97 1.01
CA ALA A 330 -3.48 21.02 -0.44
C ALA A 330 -4.36 19.87 -0.94
N ALA A 331 -4.09 18.63 -0.53
CA ALA A 331 -4.90 17.48 -0.95
C ALA A 331 -6.34 17.52 -0.41
N ILE A 332 -6.56 18.08 0.79
CA ILE A 332 -7.91 18.31 1.34
C ILE A 332 -8.63 19.42 0.59
N ASP A 333 -7.95 20.54 0.32
CA ASP A 333 -8.51 21.70 -0.38
C ASP A 333 -8.92 21.32 -1.81
N ASP A 334 -8.09 20.53 -2.51
CA ASP A 334 -8.41 19.96 -3.82
C ASP A 334 -9.70 19.11 -3.82
N GLU A 335 -9.99 18.40 -2.73
CA GLU A 335 -11.25 17.64 -2.58
C GLU A 335 -12.43 18.53 -2.17
N LEU A 336 -12.19 19.62 -1.45
CA LEU A 336 -13.23 20.60 -1.07
C LEU A 336 -13.72 21.43 -2.27
N GLU A 337 -12.89 21.58 -3.31
CA GLU A 337 -13.23 22.31 -4.53
C GLU A 337 -14.07 21.50 -5.54
N LYS A 338 -14.24 20.19 -5.33
CA LYS A 338 -15.02 19.29 -6.20
C LYS A 338 -16.52 19.27 -5.88
#